data_AF-A0A1H3KDB8-F1
#
_entry.id   AF-A0A1H3KDB8-F1
#
_cell.length_a   1.000
_cell.length_b   1.000
_cell.length_c   1.000
_cell.angle_alpha   90.00
_cell.angle_beta   90.00
_cell.angle_gamma   90.00
#
_symmetry.space_group_name_H-M   'P 1'
#
loop_
_entity.id
_entity.type
_entity.pdbx_description
1 polymer ?
#
loop_
_entity_poly.entity_id
_entity_poly.type
_entity_poly.pdbx_seq_one_letter_code
_entity_poly.pdbx_strand_id
1 'polypeptide(L)' 'MSRDGAANLMDALELVATLRMRHQAEQLRHGEPPDNFLAPDALSPLERGHLKEAFVLINTMQESLGQRYQTGRFA' A
#
# COMPACT_ATOMS: atom_id res chain seq x y z
N MET A 1 13.22 4.85 -12.63
CA MET A 1 12.96 3.74 -11.71
C MET A 1 13.65 2.51 -12.27
N SER A 2 14.31 1.70 -11.44
CA SER A 2 14.77 0.38 -11.88
C SER A 2 13.55 -0.49 -12.21
N ARG A 3 13.71 -1.51 -13.05
CA ARG A 3 12.63 -2.48 -13.33
C ARG A 3 12.14 -3.14 -12.05
N ASP A 4 13.05 -3.45 -11.13
CA ASP A 4 12.74 -4.07 -9.84
C ASP A 4 11.90 -3.15 -8.94
N GLY A 5 12.18 -1.84 -8.93
CA GLY A 5 11.39 -0.88 -8.15
C GLY A 5 9.94 -0.75 -8.65
N ALA A 6 9.73 -0.87 -9.97
CA ALA A 6 8.37 -0.87 -10.53
C ALA A 6 7.63 -2.17 -10.21
N ALA A 7 8.31 -3.33 -10.28
CA ALA A 7 7.75 -4.62 -9.89
C ALA A 7 7.30 -4.63 -8.43
N ASN A 8 8.19 -4.21 -7.52
CA ASN A 8 7.87 -4.18 -6.10
C ASN A 8 6.68 -3.25 -5.77
N LEU A 9 6.51 -2.14 -6.52
CA LEU A 9 5.35 -1.26 -6.36
C LEU A 9 4.04 -1.90 -6.85
N MET A 10 4.09 -2.72 -7.91
CA MET A 10 2.93 -3.48 -8.36
C MET A 10 2.52 -4.52 -7.31
N ASP A 11 3.49 -5.24 -6.74
CA ASP A 11 3.23 -6.22 -5.67
C ASP A 11 2.66 -5.56 -4.41
N ALA A 12 3.20 -4.41 -4.01
CA ALA A 12 2.68 -3.64 -2.88
C ALA A 12 1.24 -3.16 -3.13
N LEU A 13 0.93 -2.71 -4.35
CA LEU A 13 -0.41 -2.30 -4.74
C LEU A 13 -1.39 -3.48 -4.70
N GLU A 14 -0.99 -4.64 -5.21
CA GLU A 14 -1.80 -5.86 -5.21
C GLU A 14 -2.12 -6.31 -3.78
N LEU A 15 -1.14 -6.28 -2.88
CA LEU A 15 -1.34 -6.60 -1.46
C LEU A 15 -2.38 -5.66 -0.83
N VAL A 16 -2.20 -4.35 -0.97
CA VAL A 16 -3.10 -3.35 -0.39
C VAL A 16 -4.52 -3.48 -0.97
N ALA A 17 -4.63 -3.68 -2.28
CA ALA A 17 -5.92 -3.85 -2.94
C ALA A 17 -6.63 -5.12 -2.44
N THR A 18 -5.90 -6.23 -2.30
CA THR A 18 -6.45 -7.51 -1.83
C THR A 18 -6.97 -7.41 -0.40
N LEU A 19 -6.19 -6.82 0.51
CA LEU A 19 -6.62 -6.62 1.90
C LEU A 19 -7.85 -5.72 1.99
N ARG A 20 -7.88 -4.63 1.23
CA ARG A 20 -9.04 -3.74 1.15
C ARG A 20 -10.28 -4.44 0.62
N MET A 21 -10.16 -5.22 -0.46
CA MET A 21 -11.31 -5.94 -1.03
C MET A 21 -11.87 -6.96 -0.05
N ARG A 22 -11.01 -7.68 0.68
CA ARG A 22 -11.44 -8.62 1.73
C ARG A 22 -12.20 -7.92 2.86
N HIS A 23 -11.69 -6.78 3.33
CA HIS A 23 -12.33 -5.94 4.34
C HIS A 23 -13.72 -5.45 3.89
N GLN A 24 -13.78 -4.80 2.72
CA GLN A 24 -15.02 -4.27 2.17
C GLN A 24 -16.04 -5.38 1.88
N ALA A 25 -15.59 -6.55 1.44
CA ALA A 25 -16.48 -7.70 1.25
C ALA A 25 -17.08 -8.20 2.57
N GLU A 26 -16.35 -8.13 3.68
CA GLU A 26 -16.87 -8.48 5.02
C GLU A 26 -17.90 -7.44 5.49
N GLN A 27 -17.60 -6.15 5.33
CA GLN A 27 -18.53 -5.07 5.64
C GLN A 27 -19.84 -5.22 4.88
N LEU A 28 -19.76 -5.48 3.56
CA LEU A 28 -20.94 -5.73 2.73
C LEU A 28 -21.74 -6.96 3.19
N ARG A 29 -21.07 -8.04 3.62
CA ARG A 29 -21.75 -9.22 4.21
C ARG A 29 -22.48 -8.89 5.51
N HIS A 30 -21.99 -7.92 6.28
CA HIS A 30 -22.59 -7.47 7.53
C HIS A 30 -23.62 -6.35 7.36
N GLY A 31 -23.86 -5.88 6.12
CA GLY A 31 -24.75 -4.76 5.85
C GLY A 31 -24.16 -3.40 6.24
N GLU A 32 -22.85 -3.33 6.45
CA GLU A 32 -22.11 -2.12 6.77
C GLU A 32 -21.68 -1.38 5.49
N PRO A 33 -21.59 -0.04 5.49
CA PRO A 33 -21.02 0.71 4.38
C PRO A 33 -19.54 0.36 4.21
N PRO A 34 -19.06 0.06 3.00
CA PRO A 34 -17.65 -0.24 2.78
C PRO A 34 -16.77 1.00 3.01
N ASP A 35 -15.62 0.81 3.65
CA ASP A 35 -14.62 1.85 3.88
C ASP A 35 -13.20 1.37 3.56
N ASN A 36 -12.20 2.21 3.85
CA ASN A 36 -10.78 1.88 3.71
C ASN A 36 -10.08 1.71 5.07
N PHE A 37 -10.83 1.77 6.18
CA PHE A 37 -10.28 1.70 7.52
C PHE A 37 -10.14 0.25 7.95
N LEU A 38 -8.95 -0.29 7.72
CA LEU A 38 -8.58 -1.63 8.15
C LEU A 38 -7.79 -1.55 9.46
N ALA A 39 -8.42 -1.98 10.56
CA ALA A 39 -7.74 -2.06 11.85
C ALA A 39 -6.58 -3.08 11.79
N PRO A 40 -5.35 -2.74 12.22
CA PRO A 40 -4.21 -3.67 12.19
C PRO A 40 -4.40 -4.94 13.02
N ASP A 41 -5.28 -4.89 14.02
CA ASP A 41 -5.62 -6.04 14.87
C ASP A 41 -6.60 -7.01 14.20
N ALA A 42 -7.27 -6.58 13.12
CA ALA A 42 -8.09 -7.46 12.27
C ALA A 42 -7.24 -8.30 11.30
N LEU A 43 -5.92 -8.07 11.24
CA LEU A 43 -4.97 -8.78 10.38
C LEU A 43 -4.18 -9.82 11.15
N SER A 44 -3.84 -10.92 10.48
CA SER A 44 -2.86 -11.86 11.02
C SER A 44 -1.50 -11.16 11.18
N PRO A 45 -0.62 -11.65 12.10
CA PRO A 45 0.71 -11.09 12.25
C PRO A 45 1.53 -11.05 10.96
N LEU A 46 1.34 -12.05 10.08
CA LEU A 46 1.99 -12.14 8.77
C LEU A 46 1.49 -11.05 7.82
N GLU A 47 0.17 -10.92 7.65
CA GLU A 47 -0.42 -9.88 6.79
C GLU A 47 -0.05 -8.47 7.29
N ARG A 48 -0.04 -8.25 8.61
CA ARG A 48 0.39 -6.99 9.20
C ARG A 48 1.87 -6.70 8.92
N GLY A 49 2.72 -7.72 8.97
CA GLY A 49 4.14 -7.61 8.60
C GLY A 49 4.31 -7.18 7.14
N HIS A 50 3.66 -7.89 6.22
CA HIS A 50 3.73 -7.57 4.79
C HIS A 50 3.12 -6.19 4.46
N LEU A 51 2.02 -5.82 5.10
CA LEU A 51 1.42 -4.50 4.91
C LEU A 51 2.37 -3.38 5.36
N LYS A 52 3.08 -3.58 6.48
CA LYS A 52 4.10 -2.63 6.95
C LYS A 52 5.25 -2.51 5.96
N GLU A 53 5.77 -3.63 5.46
CA GLU A 53 6.85 -3.66 4.46
C GLU A 53 6.44 -2.94 3.16
N ALA A 54 5.22 -3.20 2.68
CA ALA A 54 4.66 -2.52 1.51
C ALA A 54 4.60 -1.00 1.70
N PHE A 55 4.14 -0.52 2.86
CA PHE A 55 4.11 0.93 3.12
C PHE A 55 5.51 1.56 3.21
N VAL A 56 6.48 0.88 3.81
CA VAL A 56 7.88 1.35 3.84
C VAL A 56 8.42 1.49 2.42
N LEU A 57 8.22 0.47 1.58
CA LEU A 57 8.64 0.50 0.18
C LEU A 57 7.99 1.66 -0.60
N ILE A 58 6.66 1.84 -0.47
CA ILE A 58 5.93 2.92 -1.12
C ILE A 58 6.52 4.27 -0.70
N ASN A 59 6.76 4.47 0.60
CA ASN A 59 7.35 5.70 1.12
C ASN A 59 8.75 5.95 0.53
N THR A 60 9.64 4.95 0.52
CA THR A 60 10.98 5.07 -0.08
C THR A 60 10.93 5.43 -1.56
N MET A 61 10.00 4.84 -2.33
CA MET A 61 9.83 5.16 -3.75
C MET A 61 9.29 6.58 -3.94
N GLN A 62 8.33 7.00 -3.13
CA GLN A 62 7.79 8.37 -3.14
C GLN A 62 8.86 9.41 -2.79
N GLU A 63 9.70 9.14 -1.78
CA GLU A 63 10.84 9.98 -1.43
C GLU A 63 11.84 10.11 -2.58
N SER A 64 12.19 8.99 -3.22
CA SER A 64 13.10 8.97 -4.38
C SER A 64 12.56 9.80 -5.56
N LEU A 65 11.26 9.67 -5.86
CA LEU A 65 10.60 10.48 -6.88
C LEU A 65 10.56 11.95 -6.47
N GLY A 66 10.22 12.24 -5.20
CA GLY A 66 10.19 13.58 -4.64
C GLY A 66 11.55 14.29 -4.79
N GLN A 67 12.65 13.62 -4.43
CA GLN A 67 14.00 14.16 -4.63
C GLN A 67 14.26 14.43 -6.11
N ARG A 68 14.01 13.46 -6.99
CA ARG A 68 14.26 13.60 -8.44
C ARG A 68 13.52 14.78 -9.07
N TYR A 69 12.27 15.02 -8.69
CA TYR A 69 11.45 16.10 -9.24
C TYR A 69 11.64 17.43 -8.52
N GLN A 70 12.06 17.44 -7.24
CA GLN A 70 12.48 18.68 -6.56
C GLN A 70 13.75 19.27 -7.18
N THR A 71 14.71 18.43 -7.62
CA THR A 71 15.91 18.90 -8.34
C THR A 71 15.57 19.56 -9.70
N GLY A 72 14.41 19.25 -10.28
CA GLY A 72 13.92 19.89 -11.51
C GLY A 72 13.36 21.29 -11.32
N ARG A 73 13.21 21.78 -10.08
CA ARG A 73 12.68 23.12 -9.77
C ARG A 73 13.77 24.22 -9.75
N PHE A 74 15.04 23.86 -9.93
CA PHE A 74 16.18 24.78 -9.91
C PHE A 74 16.95 24.86 -11.24
N ALA A 75 16.31 24.51 -12.35
CA ALA A 75 16.87 24.67 -13.71
C ALA A 75 16.05 25.69 -14.51
#